data_AF-A0A813TNX6-F1
#
_entry.id   AF-A0A813TNX6-F1
#
_cell.length_a   1.000
_cell.length_b   1.000
_cell.length_c   1.000
_cell.angle_alpha   90.00
_cell.angle_beta   90.00
_cell.angle_gamma   90.00
#
_symmetry.space_group_name_H-M   'P 1'
#
loop_
_entity.id
_entity.type
_entity.pdbx_description
1 polymer ?
#
loop_
_entity_poly.entity_id
_entity_poly.type
_entity_poly.pdbx_seq_one_letter_code
_entity_poly.pdbx_strand_id
1 'polypeptide(L)'
;MFYLIRPSRESCYNFQEFKNLTNSFNYTSPGVNVNITKNVTRLVIDCCQMSVNIFIKIFSVLPDLDMISITSLPSPVELFISDDNSQIFNLFLKNNKITKLSLRNISGVENVYLIIDLFPRVQFIALQRVSNVGLKLIIQSTLRRIKENNIRHSMTLCIITVEATNDKVEKLKTMVDSENLLETYQLYRRLDKFYLEWK
;
A
#
# COMPACT_ATOMS: atom_id res chain seq x y z
N MET A 1 -17.94 -2.77 2.63
CA MET A 1 -18.02 -1.86 3.80
C MET A 1 -16.69 -1.11 3.90
N PHE A 2 -16.68 0.17 4.30
CA PHE A 2 -15.45 0.99 4.38
C PHE A 2 -15.18 1.36 5.84
N TYR A 3 -13.91 1.29 6.25
CA TYR A 3 -13.46 1.72 7.57
C TYR A 3 -12.30 2.71 7.42
N LEU A 4 -12.29 3.75 8.25
CA LEU A 4 -11.22 4.73 8.37
C LEU A 4 -10.60 4.61 9.76
N ILE A 5 -9.29 4.41 9.81
CA ILE A 5 -8.53 4.30 11.06
C ILE A 5 -7.52 5.44 11.12
N ARG A 6 -7.60 6.26 12.17
CA ARG A 6 -6.65 7.35 12.46
C ARG A 6 -6.11 7.17 13.88
N PRO A 7 -4.80 7.00 14.08
CA PRO A 7 -4.20 7.05 15.41
C PRO A 7 -4.35 8.47 16.00
N SER A 8 -4.70 8.59 17.28
CA SER A 8 -4.69 9.88 17.99
C SER A 8 -3.25 10.24 18.42
N ARG A 9 -2.95 11.54 18.54
CA ARG A 9 -1.59 12.06 18.85
C ARG A 9 -1.06 11.70 20.24
N GLU A 10 -1.87 11.11 21.11
CA GLU A 10 -1.51 10.76 22.49
C GLU A 10 -1.46 9.25 22.76
N SER A 11 -1.71 8.40 21.77
CA SER A 11 -1.88 6.96 21.98
C SER A 11 -0.82 6.10 21.30
N CYS A 12 0.47 6.40 21.50
CA CYS A 12 1.55 5.51 21.05
C CYS A 12 1.66 4.19 21.85
N TYR A 13 0.74 3.90 22.79
CA TYR A 13 0.75 2.65 23.56
C TYR A 13 -0.61 1.98 23.77
N ASN A 14 -1.70 2.45 23.15
CA ASN A 14 -3.02 1.86 23.42
C ASN A 14 -3.72 1.37 22.15
N PHE A 15 -3.52 0.07 21.88
CA PHE A 15 -4.39 -0.79 21.07
C PHE A 15 -5.86 -0.76 21.54
N GLN A 16 -6.15 -0.15 22.70
CA GLN A 16 -7.48 0.13 23.24
C GLN A 16 -8.34 1.07 22.36
N GLU A 17 -7.79 2.05 21.63
CA GLU A 17 -8.62 2.94 20.79
C GLU A 17 -9.15 2.25 19.52
N PHE A 18 -8.47 1.18 19.06
CA PHE A 18 -8.96 0.33 17.97
C PHE A 18 -10.21 -0.49 18.39
N LYS A 19 -10.36 -0.78 19.70
CA LYS A 19 -11.57 -1.42 20.26
C LYS A 19 -12.81 -0.55 20.17
N ASN A 20 -12.67 0.78 20.14
CA ASN A 20 -13.80 1.70 20.17
C ASN A 20 -14.35 2.05 18.78
N LEU A 21 -13.54 1.90 17.72
CA LEU A 21 -13.96 2.16 16.32
C LEU A 21 -14.69 0.98 15.67
N THR A 22 -14.77 -0.14 16.39
CA THR A 22 -15.46 -1.34 15.96
C THR A 22 -16.31 -1.84 17.13
N ASN A 23 -17.63 -1.67 17.06
CA ASN A 23 -18.55 -2.26 18.03
C ASN A 23 -18.58 -3.82 17.99
N SER A 24 -17.49 -4.46 17.59
CA SER A 24 -17.32 -5.91 17.58
C SER A 24 -15.85 -6.31 17.36
N PHE A 25 -14.94 -6.01 18.29
CA PHE A 25 -13.66 -6.72 18.41
C PHE A 25 -13.30 -6.97 19.88
N ASN A 26 -13.63 -8.16 20.36
CA ASN A 26 -13.06 -8.82 21.53
C ASN A 26 -11.84 -9.71 21.19
N TYR A 27 -10.64 -9.20 21.45
CA TYR A 27 -9.51 -10.09 21.62
C TYR A 27 -9.62 -10.78 23.00
N THR A 28 -9.38 -12.09 23.07
CA THR A 28 -9.07 -12.80 24.33
C THR A 28 -7.87 -13.70 24.13
N SER A 29 -6.87 -13.81 25.01
CA SER A 29 -6.79 -13.67 26.48
C SER A 29 -8.01 -14.25 27.20
N PRO A 30 -7.93 -15.53 27.60
CA PRO A 30 -9.05 -16.47 27.70
C PRO A 30 -10.42 -15.84 28.07
N GLY A 31 -11.41 -15.92 27.17
CA GLY A 31 -12.81 -15.67 27.51
C GLY A 31 -13.73 -14.92 26.53
N VAL A 32 -13.38 -14.60 25.28
CA VAL A 32 -14.28 -13.85 24.38
C VAL A 32 -14.07 -14.13 22.89
N ASN A 33 -15.13 -14.64 22.27
CA ASN A 33 -15.27 -14.82 20.83
C ASN A 33 -15.68 -13.50 20.14
N VAL A 34 -15.19 -13.30 18.92
CA VAL A 34 -15.62 -12.21 18.02
C VAL A 34 -16.06 -12.78 16.71
N ASN A 35 -17.35 -12.68 16.46
CA ASN A 35 -17.88 -12.83 15.12
C ASN A 35 -17.81 -11.46 14.43
N ILE A 36 -16.88 -11.32 13.48
CA ILE A 36 -16.96 -10.28 12.45
C ILE A 36 -18.07 -10.74 11.49
N THR A 37 -19.27 -10.20 11.62
CA THR A 37 -20.44 -10.63 10.82
C THR A 37 -20.47 -10.05 9.40
N LYS A 38 -19.47 -9.26 8.99
CA LYS A 38 -19.39 -8.65 7.64
C LYS A 38 -17.99 -8.73 7.03
N ASN A 39 -17.92 -9.25 5.79
CA ASN A 39 -16.69 -9.32 5.00
C ASN A 39 -16.20 -7.90 4.67
N VAL A 40 -15.16 -7.45 5.38
CA VAL A 40 -14.50 -6.19 5.10
C VAL A 40 -13.51 -6.40 3.95
N THR A 41 -13.84 -5.85 2.80
CA THR A 41 -12.99 -5.96 1.60
C THR A 41 -12.09 -4.74 1.41
N ARG A 42 -12.42 -3.59 2.02
CA ARG A 42 -11.70 -2.32 1.82
C ARG A 42 -11.33 -1.65 3.14
N LEU A 43 -10.07 -1.23 3.26
CA LEU A 43 -9.52 -0.56 4.44
C LEU A 43 -8.88 0.77 4.05
N VAL A 44 -9.19 1.84 4.79
CA VAL A 44 -8.44 3.10 4.75
C VAL A 44 -7.74 3.28 6.10
N ILE A 45 -6.42 3.40 6.08
CA ILE A 45 -5.61 3.42 7.28
C ILE A 45 -4.55 4.53 7.21
N ASP A 46 -4.37 5.20 8.34
CA ASP A 46 -3.22 6.06 8.59
C ASP A 46 -2.22 5.31 9.48
N CYS A 47 -1.05 4.98 8.93
CA CYS A 47 -0.03 4.25 9.66
C CYS A 47 1.04 5.18 10.26
N CYS A 48 0.75 6.49 10.39
CA CYS A 48 1.64 7.42 11.08
C CYS A 48 1.92 6.89 12.50
N GLN A 49 3.20 6.73 12.86
CA GLN A 49 3.65 6.19 14.15
C GLN A 49 3.17 4.76 14.47
N MET A 50 2.63 4.03 13.49
CA MET A 50 2.24 2.64 13.66
C MET A 50 3.45 1.73 13.46
N SER A 51 3.63 0.77 14.37
CA SER A 51 4.65 -0.27 14.18
C SER A 51 4.24 -1.21 13.06
N VAL A 52 5.22 -1.76 12.34
CA VAL A 52 4.96 -2.72 11.26
C VAL A 52 4.24 -3.96 11.78
N ASN A 53 4.54 -4.38 13.00
CA ASN A 53 3.86 -5.52 13.62
C ASN A 53 2.35 -5.27 13.82
N ILE A 54 1.97 -4.07 14.26
CA ILE A 54 0.54 -3.70 14.37
C ILE A 54 -0.07 -3.63 12.97
N PHE A 55 0.63 -3.02 12.02
CA PHE A 55 0.19 -2.93 10.64
C PHE A 55 -0.12 -4.32 10.06
N ILE A 56 0.77 -5.29 10.22
CA ILE A 56 0.58 -6.67 9.74
C ILE A 56 -0.57 -7.39 10.46
N LYS A 57 -0.67 -7.23 11.79
CA LYS A 57 -1.74 -7.86 12.59
C LYS A 57 -3.15 -7.39 12.20
N ILE A 58 -3.30 -6.18 11.66
CA ILE A 58 -4.61 -5.72 11.17
C ILE A 58 -5.10 -6.61 10.01
N PHE A 59 -4.20 -7.13 9.17
CA PHE A 59 -4.59 -7.97 8.05
C PHE A 59 -4.97 -9.39 8.46
N SER A 60 -4.44 -9.91 9.57
CA SER A 60 -4.82 -11.26 10.04
C SER A 60 -6.27 -11.33 10.51
N VAL A 61 -6.85 -10.18 10.92
CA VAL A 61 -8.26 -10.08 11.32
C VAL A 61 -9.19 -9.63 10.18
N LEU A 62 -8.66 -9.36 8.99
CA LEU A 62 -9.42 -8.95 7.80
C LEU A 62 -9.09 -9.87 6.60
N PRO A 63 -9.51 -11.16 6.65
CA PRO A 63 -9.07 -12.18 5.69
C PRO A 63 -9.58 -12.00 4.25
N ASP A 64 -10.58 -11.15 4.06
CA ASP A 64 -11.19 -10.85 2.75
C ASP A 64 -10.77 -9.50 2.18
N LEU A 65 -9.77 -8.84 2.79
CA LEU A 65 -9.30 -7.54 2.34
C LEU A 65 -8.66 -7.65 0.95
N ASP A 66 -9.27 -6.98 -0.04
CA ASP A 66 -8.79 -6.91 -1.43
C ASP A 66 -8.14 -5.55 -1.74
N MET A 67 -8.56 -4.51 -1.02
CA MET A 67 -8.14 -3.14 -1.25
C MET A 67 -7.71 -2.43 0.04
N ILE A 68 -6.59 -1.74 -0.02
CA ILE A 68 -6.13 -0.86 1.05
C ILE A 68 -5.78 0.53 0.52
N SER A 69 -6.09 1.56 1.31
CA SER A 69 -5.65 2.94 1.10
C SER A 69 -4.85 3.40 2.32
N ILE A 70 -3.57 3.68 2.13
CA ILE A 70 -2.63 4.09 3.18
C ILE A 70 -2.36 5.59 3.04
N THR A 71 -2.59 6.36 4.10
CA THR A 71 -2.40 7.82 4.07
C THR A 71 -1.03 8.30 4.55
N SER A 72 -0.40 7.51 5.40
CA SER A 72 0.99 7.65 5.85
C SER A 72 1.53 6.25 6.12
N LEU A 73 2.78 5.99 5.78
CA LEU A 73 3.39 4.67 5.95
C LEU A 73 3.98 4.50 7.35
N PRO A 74 4.09 3.25 7.85
CA PRO A 74 4.83 2.96 9.07
C PRO A 74 6.31 3.30 8.87
N SER A 75 7.02 3.62 9.96
CA SER A 75 8.45 3.91 9.89
C SER A 75 9.23 2.65 9.45
N PRO A 76 10.13 2.73 8.45
CA PRO A 76 10.90 1.58 7.96
C PRO A 76 11.84 0.95 9.01
N VAL A 77 12.14 1.68 10.08
CA VAL A 77 13.14 1.32 11.10
C VAL A 77 12.84 -0.01 11.81
N GLU A 78 11.59 -0.48 11.80
CA GLU A 78 11.15 -1.61 12.64
C GLU A 78 11.01 -2.95 11.91
N LEU A 79 11.27 -3.03 10.61
CA LEU A 79 10.94 -4.22 9.78
C LEU A 79 11.72 -5.50 10.11
N PHE A 80 12.90 -5.40 10.75
CA PHE A 80 13.87 -6.50 10.72
C PHE A 80 14.47 -6.87 12.09
N ILE A 81 13.84 -6.50 13.21
CA ILE A 81 14.54 -6.54 14.52
C ILE A 81 14.35 -7.86 15.31
N SER A 82 13.46 -8.80 14.94
CA SER A 82 13.37 -10.08 15.67
C SER A 82 12.86 -11.30 14.88
N ASP A 83 13.34 -12.49 15.26
CA ASP A 83 12.99 -13.78 14.65
C ASP A 83 11.49 -14.09 14.71
N ASP A 84 10.79 -13.74 15.80
CA ASP A 84 9.33 -13.94 15.92
C ASP A 84 8.53 -13.13 14.90
N ASN A 85 9.05 -11.97 14.49
CA ASN A 85 8.38 -11.15 13.47
C ASN A 85 8.50 -11.80 12.08
N SER A 86 9.54 -12.62 11.85
CA SER A 86 9.74 -13.30 10.56
C SER A 86 8.61 -14.29 10.24
N GLN A 87 8.11 -15.03 11.23
CA GLN A 87 7.03 -16.00 11.01
C GLN A 87 5.70 -15.31 10.70
N ILE A 88 5.35 -14.29 11.49
CA ILE A 88 4.13 -13.49 11.27
C ILE A 88 4.18 -12.81 9.90
N PHE A 89 5.34 -12.26 9.53
CA PHE A 89 5.58 -11.64 8.25
C PHE A 89 5.43 -12.63 7.09
N ASN A 90 6.05 -13.80 7.18
CA ASN A 90 5.96 -14.85 6.16
C ASN A 90 4.52 -15.36 5.98
N LEU A 91 3.79 -15.54 7.09
CA LEU A 91 2.37 -15.89 7.05
C LEU A 91 1.54 -14.80 6.37
N PHE A 92 1.80 -13.54 6.69
CA PHE A 92 1.16 -12.41 6.04
C PHE A 92 1.45 -12.37 4.53
N LEU A 93 2.71 -12.50 4.11
CA LEU A 93 3.08 -12.51 2.69
C LEU A 93 2.39 -13.64 1.92
N LYS A 94 2.24 -14.82 2.53
CA LYS A 94 1.57 -15.97 1.91
C LYS A 94 0.06 -15.75 1.76
N ASN A 95 -0.56 -15.20 2.80
CA ASN A 95 -2.01 -15.17 2.96
C ASN A 95 -2.68 -13.87 2.49
N ASN A 96 -1.95 -12.77 2.36
CA ASN A 96 -2.54 -11.52 1.90
C ASN A 96 -3.13 -11.69 0.48
N LYS A 97 -4.32 -11.15 0.25
CA LYS A 97 -5.07 -11.20 -1.02
C LYS A 97 -5.24 -9.80 -1.64
N ILE A 98 -4.44 -8.84 -1.18
CA ILE A 98 -4.58 -7.44 -1.58
C ILE A 98 -4.14 -7.30 -3.03
N THR A 99 -5.08 -6.86 -3.86
CA THR A 99 -4.87 -6.63 -5.29
C THR A 99 -4.87 -5.14 -5.61
N LYS A 100 -5.41 -4.30 -4.72
CA LYS A 100 -5.54 -2.86 -4.95
C LYS A 100 -4.94 -2.07 -3.80
N LEU A 101 -4.05 -1.16 -4.13
CA LEU A 101 -3.40 -0.29 -3.18
C LEU A 101 -3.57 1.16 -3.60
N SER A 102 -3.91 2.03 -2.66
CA SER A 102 -3.80 3.47 -2.81
C SER A 102 -2.83 4.01 -1.76
N LEU A 103 -1.88 4.82 -2.18
CA LEU A 103 -0.95 5.50 -1.32
C LEU A 103 -1.16 7.01 -1.43
N ARG A 104 -1.25 7.70 -0.29
CA ARG A 104 -1.29 9.17 -0.25
C ARG A 104 -0.04 9.69 0.44
N ASN A 105 0.37 10.90 0.05
CA ASN A 105 1.47 11.64 0.68
C ASN A 105 2.80 10.86 0.71
N ILE A 106 3.14 10.17 -0.37
CA ILE A 106 4.43 9.50 -0.48
C ILE A 106 5.54 10.55 -0.55
N SER A 107 6.38 10.57 0.48
CA SER A 107 7.48 11.52 0.62
C SER A 107 8.84 10.98 0.16
N GLY A 108 8.97 9.67 -0.11
CA GLY A 108 10.26 9.06 -0.44
C GLY A 108 10.16 7.74 -1.20
N VAL A 109 11.29 7.30 -1.77
CA VAL A 109 11.42 6.06 -2.55
C VAL A 109 11.36 4.80 -1.67
N GLU A 110 11.94 4.85 -0.47
CA GLU A 110 12.00 3.67 0.42
C GLU A 110 10.61 3.16 0.81
N ASN A 111 9.69 4.12 0.99
CA ASN A 111 8.27 3.89 1.22
C ASN A 111 7.59 3.07 0.10
N VAL A 112 8.04 3.25 -1.15
CA VAL A 112 7.51 2.53 -2.30
C VAL A 112 8.03 1.09 -2.31
N TYR A 113 9.31 0.88 -1.98
CA TYR A 113 9.91 -0.45 -1.95
C TYR A 113 9.26 -1.33 -0.90
N LEU A 114 9.16 -0.81 0.33
CA LEU A 114 8.47 -1.49 1.42
C LEU A 114 7.09 -1.99 1.00
N ILE A 115 6.34 -1.13 0.33
CA ILE A 115 4.99 -1.45 -0.10
C ILE A 115 4.94 -2.56 -1.15
N ILE A 116 5.80 -2.48 -2.16
CA ILE A 116 5.81 -3.48 -3.24
C ILE A 116 6.20 -4.85 -2.67
N ASP A 117 7.10 -4.87 -1.70
CA ASP A 117 7.55 -6.08 -1.03
C ASP A 117 6.46 -6.69 -0.13
N LEU A 118 5.68 -5.84 0.55
CA LEU A 118 4.58 -6.28 1.42
C LEU A 118 3.36 -6.83 0.66
N PHE A 119 3.13 -6.34 -0.57
CA PHE A 119 1.92 -6.66 -1.33
C PHE A 119 2.26 -7.28 -2.70
N PRO A 120 2.84 -8.50 -2.73
CA PRO A 120 3.32 -9.12 -3.96
C PRO A 120 2.20 -9.48 -4.96
N ARG A 121 0.93 -9.47 -4.53
CA ARG A 121 -0.24 -9.75 -5.39
C ARG A 121 -0.91 -8.49 -5.93
N VAL A 122 -0.38 -7.31 -5.63
CA VAL A 122 -1.03 -6.05 -6.02
C VAL A 122 -1.06 -5.95 -7.55
N GLN A 123 -2.21 -5.63 -8.11
CA GLN A 123 -2.45 -5.46 -9.55
C GLN A 123 -2.74 -3.99 -9.89
N PHE A 124 -3.15 -3.20 -8.91
CA PHE A 124 -3.47 -1.79 -9.10
C PHE A 124 -2.86 -0.96 -7.98
N ILE A 125 -1.99 -0.01 -8.34
CA ILE A 125 -1.38 0.93 -7.40
C ILE A 125 -1.81 2.35 -7.79
N ALA A 126 -2.47 3.06 -6.88
CA ALA A 126 -2.78 4.48 -7.03
C ALA A 126 -1.87 5.33 -6.16
N LEU A 127 -1.10 6.23 -6.78
CA LEU A 127 -0.26 7.20 -6.10
C LEU A 127 -0.96 8.57 -6.10
N GLN A 128 -1.18 9.14 -4.92
CA GLN A 128 -1.85 10.43 -4.76
C GLN A 128 -0.93 11.48 -4.13
N ARG A 129 -1.08 12.72 -4.59
CA ARG A 129 -0.35 13.90 -4.05
C ARG A 129 1.17 13.71 -4.08
N VAL A 130 1.65 13.15 -5.18
CA VAL A 130 3.09 13.06 -5.43
C VAL A 130 3.57 14.43 -5.90
N SER A 131 4.56 15.02 -5.21
CA SER A 131 5.17 16.27 -5.65
C SER A 131 5.79 16.09 -7.04
N ASN A 132 5.77 17.12 -7.89
CA ASN A 132 6.34 17.03 -9.24
C ASN A 132 7.82 16.63 -9.23
N VAL A 133 8.58 17.13 -8.25
CA VAL A 133 10.01 16.84 -8.08
C VAL A 133 10.23 15.36 -7.74
N GLY A 134 9.31 14.74 -7.01
CA GLY A 134 9.38 13.32 -6.64
C GLY A 134 8.72 12.36 -7.63
N LEU A 135 7.88 12.85 -8.56
CA LEU A 135 7.04 11.97 -9.38
C LEU A 135 7.85 11.03 -10.27
N LYS A 136 8.84 11.57 -10.99
CA LYS A 136 9.72 10.77 -11.86
C LYS A 136 10.43 9.69 -11.04
N LEU A 137 11.07 10.09 -9.93
CA LEU A 137 11.80 9.18 -9.05
C LEU A 137 10.90 8.09 -8.48
N ILE A 138 9.71 8.44 -7.99
CA ILE A 138 8.76 7.48 -7.42
C ILE A 138 8.29 6.48 -8.47
N ILE A 139 7.97 6.92 -9.68
CA ILE A 139 7.57 6.02 -10.77
C ILE A 139 8.73 5.11 -11.15
N GLN A 140 9.91 5.66 -11.39
CA GLN A 140 11.11 4.90 -11.73
C GLN A 140 11.40 3.82 -10.68
N SER A 141 11.41 4.20 -9.40
CA SER A 141 11.61 3.28 -8.29
C SER A 141 10.51 2.23 -8.21
N THR A 142 9.25 2.61 -8.40
CA THR A 142 8.12 1.66 -8.43
C THR A 142 8.36 0.59 -9.50
N LEU A 143 8.64 1.01 -10.74
CA LEU A 143 8.82 0.10 -11.87
C LEU A 143 10.08 -0.76 -11.72
N ARG A 144 11.18 -0.16 -11.26
CA ARG A 144 12.43 -0.89 -11.01
C ARG A 144 12.23 -1.99 -9.97
N ARG A 145 11.55 -1.68 -8.86
CA ARG A 145 11.29 -2.67 -7.81
C ARG A 145 10.37 -3.80 -8.28
N ILE A 146 9.35 -3.47 -9.08
CA ILE A 146 8.45 -4.46 -9.68
C ILE A 146 9.24 -5.42 -10.60
N LYS A 147 10.15 -4.87 -11.40
CA LYS A 147 11.05 -5.65 -12.28
C LYS A 147 12.01 -6.53 -11.47
N GLU A 148 12.64 -5.98 -10.43
CA GLU A 148 13.52 -6.71 -9.51
C GLU A 148 12.82 -7.89 -8.81
N ASN A 149 11.58 -7.68 -8.37
CA ASN A 149 10.76 -8.71 -7.73
C ASN A 149 10.17 -9.72 -8.73
N ASN A 150 10.45 -9.57 -10.04
CA ASN A 150 9.96 -10.43 -11.12
C ASN A 150 8.44 -10.65 -11.03
N ILE A 151 7.70 -9.56 -10.82
CA ILE A 151 6.24 -9.58 -10.80
C ILE A 151 5.74 -9.74 -12.24
N ARG A 152 5.08 -10.86 -12.55
CA ARG A 152 4.71 -11.28 -13.93
C ARG A 152 3.23 -11.15 -14.27
N HIS A 153 2.42 -10.61 -13.36
CA HIS A 153 1.00 -10.39 -13.62
C HIS A 153 0.77 -8.97 -14.09
N SER A 154 -0.33 -8.78 -14.82
CA SER A 154 -0.71 -7.46 -15.30
C SER A 154 -0.91 -6.48 -14.15
N MET A 155 -0.32 -5.31 -14.29
CA MET A 155 -0.34 -4.26 -13.29
C MET A 155 -0.71 -2.92 -13.91
N THR A 156 -1.40 -2.11 -13.11
CA THR A 156 -1.76 -0.73 -13.42
C THR A 156 -1.20 0.18 -12.34
N LEU A 157 -0.40 1.16 -12.75
CA LEU A 157 0.02 2.29 -11.93
C LEU A 157 -0.80 3.52 -12.33
N CYS A 158 -1.65 3.97 -11.41
CA CYS A 158 -2.42 5.19 -11.54
C CYS A 158 -1.75 6.32 -10.74
N ILE A 159 -1.44 7.42 -11.40
CA ILE A 159 -0.89 8.62 -10.76
C ILE A 159 -1.96 9.70 -10.79
N ILE A 160 -2.36 10.19 -9.62
CA ILE A 160 -3.30 11.29 -9.48
C ILE A 160 -2.52 12.58 -9.24
N THR A 161 -2.54 13.48 -10.22
CA THR A 161 -1.85 14.77 -10.16
C THR A 161 -2.66 15.87 -10.84
N VAL A 162 -2.82 17.00 -10.16
CA VAL A 162 -3.57 18.16 -10.65
C VAL A 162 -2.96 18.79 -11.91
N GLU A 163 -1.70 18.49 -12.18
CA GLU A 163 -0.97 18.98 -13.35
C GLU A 163 -0.79 17.90 -14.42
N ALA A 164 -1.74 16.98 -14.55
CA ALA A 164 -1.68 15.96 -15.59
C ALA A 164 -1.82 16.60 -16.98
N THR A 165 -0.76 16.59 -17.79
CA THR A 165 -0.75 17.09 -19.17
C THR A 165 -0.24 16.02 -20.13
N ASN A 166 -0.58 16.14 -21.42
CA ASN A 166 -0.10 15.19 -22.44
C ASN A 166 1.43 15.27 -22.62
N ASP A 167 2.03 16.45 -22.46
CA ASP A 167 3.50 16.60 -22.45
C ASP A 167 4.17 15.77 -21.34
N LYS A 168 3.58 15.74 -20.14
CA LYS A 168 4.07 14.88 -19.06
C LYS A 168 3.90 13.39 -19.36
N VAL A 169 2.86 12.99 -20.09
CA VAL A 169 2.71 11.61 -20.58
C VAL A 169 3.89 11.24 -21.46
N GLU A 170 4.20 12.04 -22.48
CA GLU A 170 5.30 11.76 -23.39
C GLU A 170 6.66 11.72 -22.66
N LYS A 171 6.91 12.66 -21.74
CA LYS A 171 8.11 12.61 -20.88
C LYS A 171 8.22 11.34 -20.04
N LEU A 172 7.10 10.85 -19.52
CA LEU A 172 7.06 9.60 -18.78
C LEU A 172 7.31 8.39 -19.69
N LYS A 173 6.76 8.36 -20.91
CA LYS A 173 7.07 7.32 -21.92
C LYS A 173 8.55 7.28 -22.23
N THR A 174 9.14 8.43 -22.60
CA THR A 174 10.57 8.53 -22.91
C THR A 174 11.43 8.02 -21.75
N MET A 175 11.05 8.31 -20.51
CA MET A 175 11.75 7.81 -19.33
C MET A 175 11.65 6.29 -19.19
N VAL A 176 10.45 5.71 -19.33
CA VAL A 176 10.23 4.25 -19.29
C VAL A 176 11.03 3.54 -20.37
N ASP A 177 11.03 4.08 -21.60
CA ASP A 177 11.72 3.52 -22.76
C ASP A 177 13.24 3.63 -22.62
N SER A 178 13.76 4.81 -22.26
CA SER A 178 15.21 5.07 -22.15
C SER A 178 15.89 4.23 -21.08
N GLU A 179 15.17 3.87 -20.02
CA GLU A 179 15.67 3.03 -18.93
C GLU A 179 15.29 1.56 -19.07
N ASN A 180 14.58 1.20 -20.15
CA ASN A 180 14.09 -0.15 -20.40
C ASN A 180 13.34 -0.73 -19.17
N LEU A 181 12.44 0.08 -18.59
CA LEU A 181 11.73 -0.29 -17.35
C LEU A 181 10.61 -1.30 -17.63
N LEU A 182 9.95 -1.20 -18.78
CA LEU A 182 8.86 -2.06 -19.22
C LEU A 182 9.00 -2.38 -20.71
N GLU A 183 8.77 -3.65 -21.09
CA GLU A 183 8.87 -4.08 -22.49
C GLU A 183 7.61 -3.78 -23.30
N THR A 184 6.43 -4.04 -22.72
CA THR A 184 5.13 -3.80 -23.35
C THR A 184 4.20 -3.11 -22.37
N TYR A 185 3.85 -1.87 -22.66
CA TYR A 185 3.00 -1.07 -21.79
C TYR A 185 2.11 -0.10 -22.57
N GLN A 186 1.07 0.38 -21.91
CA GLN A 186 0.25 1.50 -22.36
C GLN A 186 0.35 2.62 -21.33
N LEU A 187 0.70 3.83 -21.79
CA LEU A 187 0.65 5.02 -20.98
C LEU A 187 -0.33 6.02 -21.58
N TYR A 188 -1.37 6.35 -20.83
CA TYR A 188 -2.38 7.31 -21.26
C TYR A 188 -2.86 8.19 -20.11
N ARG A 189 -3.49 9.31 -20.49
CA ARG A 189 -4.09 10.26 -19.56
C ARG A 189 -5.60 10.19 -19.63
N ARG A 190 -6.25 10.32 -18.47
CA ARG A 190 -7.70 10.58 -18.37
C ARG A 190 -7.94 11.59 -17.26
N LEU A 191 -8.41 12.78 -17.62
CA LEU A 191 -8.60 13.91 -16.71
C LEU A 191 -7.29 14.32 -15.99
N ASP A 192 -7.28 14.25 -14.66
CA ASP A 192 -6.20 14.57 -13.72
C ASP A 192 -5.35 13.33 -13.36
N LYS A 193 -5.40 12.29 -14.20
CA LYS A 193 -4.75 11.00 -13.93
C LYS A 193 -3.92 10.51 -15.10
N PHE A 194 -2.78 9.92 -14.77
CA PHE A 194 -2.02 9.07 -15.67
C PHE A 194 -2.25 7.61 -15.31
N TYR A 195 -2.33 6.77 -16.33
CA TYR A 195 -2.43 5.32 -16.20
C TYR A 195 -1.29 4.72 -16.99
N LEU A 196 -0.47 3.93 -16.31
CA LEU A 196 0.56 3.08 -16.88
C LEU A 196 0.13 1.63 -16.66
N GLU A 197 -0.11 0.89 -17.73
CA GLU A 197 -0.58 -0.50 -17.70
C GLU A 197 0.41 -1.40 -18.43
N TRP A 198 0.77 -2.54 -17.84
CA TRP A 198 1.68 -3.51 -18.45
C TRP A 198 1.34 -4.94 -18.04
N LYS A 199 2.00 -5.92 -18.68
CA LYS A 199 1.86 -7.35 -18.43
C LYS A 199 3.20 -7.96 -18.07
#